data_AF-A0A6P0CFL3-F1
#
_entry.id   AF-A0A6P0CFL3-F1
#
_cell.length_a   1.000
_cell.length_b   1.000
_cell.length_c   1.000
_cell.angle_alpha   90.00
_cell.angle_beta   90.00
_cell.angle_gamma   90.00
#
_symmetry.space_group_name_H-M   'P 1'
#
loop_
_entity.id
_entity.type
_entity.pdbx_description
1 polymer ?
#
loop_
_entity_poly.entity_id
_entity_poly.type
_entity_poly.pdbx_seq_one_letter_code
_entity_poly.pdbx_strand_id
1 'polypeptide(L)'
;MGKQARDLSDHEQLQRAKWHLTRLTAEHNLQAEEICKVLLQRNPDLVEAYTTLALGYGYDALYAWNRPPPDSLRMAMEASQNAIARDPLDAAAHAVFGALMFSLRRHQDAEGALKRAIEINPNLSMAYGFLGMVQSYTHDFENCFESLQEAIRLSPRDPQRAMFIANIGQAKFNAGDYEGALCHCLEAVRENPRLPSAVRALTAAYGMIGDTEKAAEAYSQLARLVPGISLSTTRGAVGFAYEDDENRFLEGLRRAGMPE
;
A
#
# COMPACT_ATOMS: atom_id res chain seq x y z
N MET A 1 -24.32 33.95 -19.31
CA MET A 1 -24.87 32.67 -18.80
C MET A 1 -23.69 31.83 -18.31
N GLY A 2 -23.38 31.92 -17.01
CA GLY A 2 -22.36 31.07 -16.41
C GLY A 2 -22.86 29.63 -16.37
N LYS A 3 -22.08 28.69 -16.91
CA LYS A 3 -22.36 27.26 -16.77
C LYS A 3 -22.38 26.94 -15.27
N GLN A 4 -23.56 26.68 -14.70
CA GLN A 4 -23.66 26.03 -13.40
C GLN A 4 -22.86 24.74 -13.48
N ALA A 5 -21.88 24.58 -12.59
CA ALA A 5 -21.15 23.33 -12.45
C ALA A 5 -22.19 22.22 -12.24
N ARG A 6 -22.15 21.18 -13.08
CA ARG A 6 -23.03 20.03 -12.93
C ARG A 6 -22.71 19.38 -11.59
N ASP A 7 -23.66 19.37 -10.66
CA ASP A 7 -23.53 18.60 -9.42
C ASP A 7 -23.36 17.12 -9.81
N LEU A 8 -22.18 16.58 -9.50
CA LEU A 8 -21.86 15.18 -9.74
C LEU A 8 -22.67 14.32 -8.76
N SER A 9 -23.14 13.17 -9.25
CA SER A 9 -23.75 12.14 -8.42
C SER A 9 -22.77 11.60 -7.37
N ASP A 10 -23.28 11.02 -6.30
CA ASP A 10 -22.46 10.43 -5.24
C ASP A 10 -21.52 9.34 -5.80
N HIS A 11 -22.00 8.58 -6.80
CA HIS A 11 -21.19 7.61 -7.53
C HIS A 11 -20.02 8.28 -8.29
N GLU A 12 -20.27 9.34 -9.05
CA GLU A 12 -19.22 10.05 -9.80
C GLU A 12 -18.17 10.67 -8.87
N GLN A 13 -18.62 11.25 -7.74
CA GLN A 13 -17.73 11.79 -6.71
C GLN A 13 -16.89 10.68 -6.06
N LEU A 14 -17.49 9.53 -5.78
CA LEU A 14 -16.77 8.39 -5.23
C LEU A 14 -15.71 7.86 -6.20
N GLN A 15 -16.02 7.75 -7.51
CA GLN A 15 -15.03 7.38 -8.51
C GLN A 15 -13.89 8.41 -8.59
N ARG A 16 -14.22 9.70 -8.44
CA ARG A 16 -13.22 10.77 -8.36
C ARG A 16 -12.32 10.61 -7.13
N ALA A 17 -12.87 10.30 -5.95
CA ALA A 17 -12.09 10.04 -4.74
C ALA A 17 -11.14 8.84 -4.94
N LYS A 18 -11.64 7.73 -5.50
CA LYS A 18 -10.83 6.55 -5.83
C LYS A 18 -9.72 6.88 -6.83
N TRP A 19 -10.01 7.68 -7.86
CA TRP A 19 -9.01 8.17 -8.82
C TRP A 19 -7.90 8.99 -8.14
N HIS A 20 -8.26 9.86 -7.19
CA HIS A 20 -7.29 10.62 -6.41
C HIS A 20 -6.35 9.71 -5.62
N LEU A 21 -6.85 8.64 -5.00
CA LEU A 21 -6.00 7.66 -4.30
C LEU A 21 -4.98 7.00 -5.22
N THR A 22 -5.29 6.80 -6.50
CA THR A 22 -4.33 6.21 -7.44
C THR A 22 -3.17 7.14 -7.80
N ARG A 23 -3.22 8.42 -7.44
CA ARG A 23 -2.13 9.37 -7.72
C ARG A 23 -0.97 9.22 -6.75
N LEU A 24 -1.21 8.59 -5.59
CA LEU A 24 -0.23 8.31 -4.54
C LEU A 24 0.60 9.55 -4.15
N THR A 25 -0.08 10.66 -3.85
CA THR A 25 0.52 11.86 -3.25
C THR A 25 -0.28 12.32 -2.05
N ALA A 26 0.38 13.00 -1.11
CA ALA A 26 -0.27 13.59 0.08
C ALA A 26 -1.48 14.46 -0.28
N GLU A 27 -1.30 15.36 -1.27
CA GLU A 27 -2.34 16.27 -1.75
C GLU A 27 -3.57 15.53 -2.29
N HIS A 28 -3.37 14.56 -3.17
CA HIS A 28 -4.50 13.81 -3.73
C HIS A 28 -5.13 12.89 -2.68
N ASN A 29 -4.36 12.36 -1.73
CA ASN A 29 -4.91 11.59 -0.63
C ASN A 29 -5.86 12.44 0.24
N LEU A 30 -5.48 13.70 0.52
CA LEU A 30 -6.32 14.66 1.23
C LEU A 30 -7.58 15.03 0.44
N GLN A 31 -7.46 15.22 -0.88
CA GLN A 31 -8.62 15.48 -1.75
C GLN A 31 -9.62 14.29 -1.75
N ALA A 32 -9.11 13.05 -1.78
CA ALA A 32 -9.96 11.87 -1.68
C ALA A 32 -10.70 11.82 -0.33
N GLU A 33 -10.02 12.16 0.76
CA GLU A 33 -10.61 12.25 2.09
C GLU A 33 -11.73 13.29 2.17
N GLU A 34 -11.49 14.51 1.68
CA GLU A 34 -12.48 15.59 1.69
C GLU A 34 -13.75 15.20 0.93
N ILE A 35 -13.59 14.61 -0.25
CA ILE A 35 -14.72 14.12 -1.05
C ILE A 35 -15.51 13.06 -0.27
N CYS A 36 -14.83 12.06 0.31
CA CYS A 36 -15.51 10.99 1.04
C CYS A 36 -16.22 11.52 2.30
N LYS A 37 -15.65 12.50 3.00
CA LYS A 37 -16.30 13.15 4.16
C LYS A 37 -17.59 13.86 3.75
N VAL A 38 -17.60 14.58 2.63
CA VAL A 38 -18.81 15.22 2.11
C VAL A 38 -19.86 14.18 1.70
N LEU A 39 -19.42 13.08 1.07
CA LEU A 39 -20.33 11.97 0.72
C LEU A 39 -20.98 11.37 1.96
N LEU A 40 -20.21 11.13 3.03
CA LEU A 40 -20.73 10.56 4.27
C LEU A 40 -21.63 11.49 5.07
N GLN A 41 -21.47 12.82 4.92
CA GLN A 41 -22.44 13.78 5.48
C GLN A 41 -23.82 13.69 4.80
N ARG A 42 -23.84 13.36 3.50
CA ARG A 42 -25.07 13.24 2.70
C ARG A 42 -25.68 11.84 2.78
N ASN A 43 -24.83 10.82 2.82
CA ASN A 43 -25.19 9.41 2.90
C ASN A 43 -24.28 8.68 3.93
N PRO A 44 -24.67 8.65 5.21
CA PRO A 44 -23.91 8.01 6.28
C PRO A 44 -23.81 6.48 6.19
N ASP A 45 -24.51 5.84 5.25
CA ASP A 45 -24.51 4.39 5.05
C ASP A 45 -23.69 3.96 3.83
N LEU A 46 -22.99 4.89 3.18
CA LEU A 46 -22.19 4.62 1.99
C LEU A 46 -20.89 3.85 2.33
N VAL A 47 -20.96 2.52 2.30
CA VAL A 47 -19.86 1.59 2.59
C VAL A 47 -18.60 1.89 1.79
N GLU A 48 -18.73 2.15 0.49
CA GLU A 48 -17.59 2.39 -0.39
C GLU A 48 -16.81 3.66 -0.01
N ALA A 49 -17.46 4.68 0.55
CA ALA A 49 -16.79 5.89 1.03
C ALA A 49 -15.98 5.61 2.31
N TYR A 50 -16.51 4.80 3.23
CA TYR A 50 -15.74 4.33 4.39
C TYR A 50 -14.54 3.47 3.98
N THR A 51 -14.71 2.56 3.01
CA THR A 51 -13.62 1.74 2.47
C THR A 51 -12.54 2.60 1.80
N THR A 52 -12.96 3.61 1.03
CA THR A 52 -12.04 4.56 0.38
C THR A 52 -11.30 5.42 1.42
N LEU A 53 -11.97 5.89 2.48
CA LEU A 53 -11.31 6.58 3.60
C LEU A 53 -10.32 5.69 4.32
N ALA A 54 -10.70 4.45 4.63
CA ALA A 54 -9.82 3.50 5.30
C ALA A 54 -8.54 3.25 4.51
N LEU A 55 -8.64 3.08 3.19
CA LEU A 55 -7.48 2.94 2.31
C LEU A 55 -6.62 4.22 2.28
N GLY A 56 -7.24 5.39 2.16
CA GLY A 56 -6.53 6.68 2.18
C GLY A 56 -5.78 6.90 3.50
N TYR A 57 -6.43 6.64 4.64
CA TYR A 57 -5.78 6.70 5.95
C TYR A 57 -4.66 5.65 6.11
N GLY A 58 -4.83 4.47 5.52
CA GLY A 58 -3.77 3.47 5.41
C GLY A 58 -2.54 4.00 4.67
N TYR A 59 -2.73 4.73 3.56
CA TYR A 59 -1.63 5.39 2.86
C TYR A 59 -1.00 6.53 3.66
N ASP A 60 -1.79 7.33 4.37
CA ASP A 60 -1.24 8.35 5.27
C ASP A 60 -0.37 7.72 6.37
N ALA A 61 -0.77 6.56 6.91
CA ALA A 61 0.02 5.83 7.87
C ALA A 61 1.32 5.28 7.26
N LEU A 62 1.22 4.63 6.10
CA LEU A 62 2.34 3.96 5.44
C LEU A 62 3.41 4.96 4.94
N TYR A 63 3.00 6.14 4.50
CA TYR A 63 3.87 7.14 3.89
C TYR A 63 4.06 8.41 4.71
N ALA A 64 3.50 8.48 5.92
CA ALA A 64 3.59 9.63 6.83
C ALA A 64 3.21 10.97 6.18
N TRP A 65 2.14 10.98 5.37
CA TRP A 65 1.75 12.14 4.57
C TRP A 65 1.02 13.22 5.38
N ASN A 66 -0.30 13.08 5.57
CA ASN A 66 -1.12 14.19 6.04
C ASN A 66 -1.23 14.30 7.57
N ARG A 67 -0.84 13.25 8.31
CA ARG A 67 -0.89 13.20 9.79
C ARG A 67 0.02 12.09 10.33
N PRO A 68 0.34 12.09 11.64
CA PRO A 68 1.18 11.08 12.25
C PRO A 68 0.65 9.65 12.03
N PRO A 69 1.53 8.66 11.77
CA PRO A 69 1.09 7.29 11.47
C PRO A 69 0.16 6.64 12.51
N PRO A 70 0.35 6.81 13.83
CA PRO A 70 -0.58 6.24 14.82
C PRO A 70 -2.01 6.80 14.69
N ASP A 71 -2.15 8.09 14.39
CA ASP A 71 -3.45 8.73 14.21
C ASP A 71 -4.11 8.26 12.92
N SER A 72 -3.33 8.19 11.83
CA SER A 72 -3.75 7.64 10.55
C SER A 72 -4.26 6.20 10.69
N LEU A 73 -3.50 5.33 11.38
CA LEU A 73 -3.89 3.94 11.60
C LEU A 73 -5.17 3.82 12.41
N ARG A 74 -5.33 4.61 13.48
CA ARG A 74 -6.57 4.62 14.26
C ARG A 74 -7.77 5.01 13.40
N MET A 75 -7.64 6.07 12.60
CA MET A 75 -8.71 6.52 11.70
C MET A 75 -9.01 5.49 10.59
N ALA A 76 -7.97 4.85 10.04
CA ALA A 76 -8.12 3.80 9.04
C ALA A 76 -8.90 2.60 9.60
N MET A 77 -8.55 2.18 10.81
CA MET A 77 -9.23 1.10 11.53
C MET A 77 -10.69 1.42 11.82
N GLU A 78 -10.97 2.62 12.32
CA GLU A 78 -12.35 3.09 12.55
C GLU A 78 -13.17 3.11 11.26
N ALA A 79 -12.61 3.65 10.17
CA ALA A 79 -13.30 3.69 8.87
C ALA A 79 -13.55 2.29 8.31
N SER A 80 -12.57 1.39 8.39
CA SER A 80 -12.67 0.01 7.92
C SER A 80 -13.73 -0.78 8.71
N GLN A 81 -13.74 -0.66 10.04
CA GLN A 81 -14.76 -1.28 10.90
C GLN A 81 -16.16 -0.72 10.59
N ASN A 82 -16.28 0.58 10.33
CA ASN A 82 -17.54 1.19 9.92
C ASN A 82 -18.06 0.65 8.58
N ALA A 83 -17.18 0.35 7.62
CA ALA A 83 -17.54 -0.27 6.35
C ALA A 83 -18.08 -1.70 6.57
N ILE A 84 -17.32 -2.54 7.27
CA ILE A 84 -17.68 -3.95 7.53
C ILE A 84 -18.97 -4.05 8.36
N ALA A 85 -19.19 -3.15 9.33
CA ALA A 85 -20.40 -3.16 10.14
C ALA A 85 -21.67 -2.86 9.34
N ARG A 86 -21.55 -2.06 8.27
CA ARG A 86 -22.67 -1.69 7.39
C ARG A 86 -22.92 -2.74 6.32
N ASP A 87 -21.87 -3.30 5.75
CA ASP A 87 -21.96 -4.44 4.84
C ASP A 87 -20.87 -5.48 5.15
N PRO A 88 -21.21 -6.54 5.89
CA PRO A 88 -20.29 -7.63 6.19
C PRO A 88 -19.86 -8.45 4.97
N LEU A 89 -20.51 -8.26 3.81
CA LEU A 89 -20.21 -8.91 2.54
C LEU A 89 -19.52 -7.96 1.54
N ASP A 90 -19.03 -6.79 1.97
CA ASP A 90 -18.19 -5.95 1.13
C ASP A 90 -16.75 -6.50 1.08
N ALA A 91 -16.36 -7.09 -0.06
CA ALA A 91 -15.04 -7.68 -0.23
C ALA A 91 -13.90 -6.65 -0.13
N ALA A 92 -14.12 -5.41 -0.59
CA ALA A 92 -13.08 -4.38 -0.57
C ALA A 92 -12.81 -3.90 0.86
N ALA A 93 -13.85 -3.81 1.70
CA ALA A 93 -13.74 -3.48 3.11
C ALA A 93 -12.91 -4.52 3.87
N HIS A 94 -13.16 -5.82 3.63
CA HIS A 94 -12.33 -6.91 4.18
C HIS A 94 -10.88 -6.87 3.66
N ALA A 95 -10.68 -6.57 2.37
CA ALA A 95 -9.33 -6.46 1.81
C ALA A 95 -8.53 -5.31 2.44
N VAL A 96 -9.15 -4.14 2.59
CA VAL A 96 -8.53 -2.99 3.27
C VAL A 96 -8.29 -3.30 4.75
N PHE A 97 -9.23 -3.97 5.44
CA PHE A 97 -9.02 -4.41 6.82
C PHE A 97 -7.81 -5.32 6.96
N GLY A 98 -7.63 -6.28 6.03
CA GLY A 98 -6.46 -7.14 5.99
C GLY A 98 -5.15 -6.37 5.82
N ALA A 99 -5.12 -5.40 4.92
CA ALA A 99 -3.96 -4.52 4.76
C ALA A 99 -3.63 -3.72 6.04
N LEU A 100 -4.64 -3.28 6.79
CA LEU A 100 -4.43 -2.60 8.07
C LEU A 100 -3.94 -3.55 9.17
N MET A 101 -4.43 -4.79 9.21
CA MET A 101 -3.89 -5.81 10.13
C MET A 101 -2.42 -6.08 9.87
N PHE A 102 -2.01 -6.08 8.59
CA PHE A 102 -0.60 -6.18 8.22
C PHE A 102 0.24 -5.00 8.76
N SER A 103 -0.25 -3.76 8.62
CA SER A 103 0.42 -2.59 9.21
C SER A 103 0.54 -2.66 10.73
N LEU A 104 -0.38 -3.36 11.40
CA LEU A 104 -0.35 -3.64 12.83
C LEU A 104 0.49 -4.89 13.19
N ARG A 105 1.20 -5.49 12.24
CA ARG A 105 1.99 -6.73 12.37
C ARG A 105 1.16 -7.95 12.82
N ARG A 106 -0.16 -7.92 12.59
CA ARG A 106 -1.09 -9.01 12.87
C ARG A 106 -1.27 -9.88 11.63
N HIS A 107 -0.21 -10.57 11.23
CA HIS A 107 -0.12 -11.26 9.93
C HIS A 107 -1.18 -12.34 9.72
N GLN A 108 -1.48 -13.13 10.76
CA GLN A 108 -2.53 -14.16 10.68
C GLN A 108 -3.93 -13.55 10.48
N ASP A 109 -4.22 -12.45 11.18
CA ASP A 109 -5.50 -11.74 11.02
C ASP A 109 -5.60 -11.08 9.63
N ALA A 110 -4.47 -10.56 9.13
CA ALA A 110 -4.38 -9.99 7.79
C ALA A 110 -4.71 -11.05 6.73
N GLU A 111 -4.06 -12.20 6.80
CA GLU A 111 -4.28 -13.32 5.88
C GLU A 111 -5.74 -13.81 5.94
N GLY A 112 -6.30 -13.98 7.14
CA GLY A 112 -7.69 -14.40 7.32
C GLY A 112 -8.70 -13.43 6.68
N ALA A 113 -8.52 -12.12 6.89
CA ALA A 113 -9.38 -11.10 6.28
C ALA A 113 -9.25 -11.05 4.74
N LEU A 114 -8.05 -11.26 4.21
CA LEU A 114 -7.80 -11.26 2.77
C LEU A 114 -8.38 -12.50 2.09
N LYS A 115 -8.25 -13.68 2.71
CA LYS A 115 -8.94 -14.89 2.25
C LYS A 115 -10.46 -14.69 2.28
N ARG A 116 -11.00 -14.05 3.32
CA ARG A 116 -12.42 -13.72 3.38
C ARG A 116 -12.86 -12.78 2.24
N ALA A 117 -12.06 -11.77 1.92
CA ALA A 117 -12.32 -10.89 0.78
C ALA A 117 -12.38 -11.65 -0.55
N ILE A 118 -11.47 -12.61 -0.75
CA ILE A 118 -11.42 -13.47 -1.94
C ILE A 118 -12.62 -14.43 -1.99
N GLU A 119 -13.04 -15.01 -0.86
CA GLU A 119 -14.25 -15.84 -0.78
C GLU A 119 -15.51 -15.07 -1.19
N ILE A 120 -15.63 -13.82 -0.74
CA ILE A 120 -16.76 -12.94 -1.07
C ILE A 120 -16.71 -12.54 -2.54
N ASN A 121 -15.54 -12.14 -3.04
CA ASN A 121 -15.35 -11.75 -4.44
C ASN A 121 -14.03 -12.33 -4.99
N PRO A 122 -14.09 -13.47 -5.70
CA PRO A 122 -12.89 -14.13 -6.23
C PRO A 122 -12.25 -13.39 -7.41
N ASN A 123 -12.87 -12.31 -7.91
CA ASN A 123 -12.33 -11.47 -8.98
C ASN A 123 -11.75 -10.13 -8.45
N LEU A 124 -11.65 -9.95 -7.13
CA LEU A 124 -11.10 -8.74 -6.54
C LEU A 124 -9.57 -8.75 -6.57
N SER A 125 -8.99 -8.22 -7.65
CA SER A 125 -7.54 -8.02 -7.85
C SER A 125 -6.82 -7.50 -6.59
N MET A 126 -7.38 -6.47 -5.94
CA MET A 126 -6.81 -5.86 -4.73
C MET A 126 -6.62 -6.86 -3.58
N ALA A 127 -7.55 -7.81 -3.39
CA ALA A 127 -7.46 -8.78 -2.30
C ALA A 127 -6.30 -9.76 -2.50
N TYR A 128 -6.11 -10.25 -3.73
CA TYR A 128 -4.94 -11.07 -4.08
C TYR A 128 -3.63 -10.27 -3.96
N GLY A 129 -3.64 -9.01 -4.38
CA GLY A 129 -2.47 -8.13 -4.29
C GLY A 129 -2.00 -7.91 -2.85
N PHE A 130 -2.94 -7.66 -1.93
CA PHE A 130 -2.65 -7.54 -0.51
C PHE A 130 -2.34 -8.89 0.16
N LEU A 131 -2.92 -10.00 -0.29
CA LEU A 131 -2.55 -11.34 0.19
C LEU A 131 -1.10 -11.65 -0.16
N GLY A 132 -0.70 -11.41 -1.40
CA GLY A 132 0.68 -11.54 -1.85
C GLY A 132 1.64 -10.62 -1.09
N MET A 133 1.20 -9.40 -0.72
CA MET A 133 1.96 -8.53 0.17
C MET A 133 2.23 -9.22 1.51
N VAL A 134 1.20 -9.74 2.21
CA VAL A 134 1.38 -10.43 3.50
C VAL A 134 2.31 -11.63 3.34
N GLN A 135 2.07 -12.47 2.33
CA GLN A 135 2.85 -13.66 2.05
C GLN A 135 4.33 -13.37 1.77
N SER A 136 4.64 -12.23 1.14
CA SER A 136 6.02 -11.79 0.91
C SER A 136 6.80 -11.54 2.21
N TYR A 137 6.11 -11.18 3.30
CA TYR A 137 6.72 -10.94 4.61
C TYR A 137 6.62 -12.13 5.55
N THR A 138 5.78 -13.12 5.27
CA THR A 138 5.60 -14.34 6.09
C THR A 138 6.30 -15.59 5.50
N HIS A 139 7.23 -15.38 4.57
CA HIS A 139 8.01 -16.43 3.88
C HIS A 139 7.18 -17.46 3.11
N ASP A 140 5.91 -17.16 2.83
CA ASP A 140 5.07 -17.98 1.96
C ASP A 140 5.27 -17.59 0.50
N PHE A 141 6.52 -17.73 0.02
CA PHE A 141 6.94 -17.18 -1.26
C PHE A 141 6.24 -17.83 -2.45
N GLU A 142 5.95 -19.12 -2.40
CA GLU A 142 5.23 -19.82 -3.48
C GLU A 142 3.83 -19.22 -3.66
N ASN A 143 3.02 -19.17 -2.60
CA ASN A 143 1.67 -18.60 -2.69
C ASN A 143 1.70 -17.08 -2.92
N CYS A 144 2.75 -16.38 -2.46
CA CYS A 144 2.98 -14.97 -2.78
C CYS A 144 3.00 -14.73 -4.29
N PHE A 145 3.81 -15.50 -5.03
CA PHE A 145 3.91 -15.34 -6.47
C PHE A 145 2.59 -15.69 -7.16
N GLU A 146 1.89 -16.74 -6.73
CA GLU A 146 0.57 -17.10 -7.26
C GLU A 146 -0.44 -15.97 -7.05
N SER A 147 -0.54 -15.44 -5.84
CA SER A 147 -1.47 -14.35 -5.50
C SER A 147 -1.17 -13.07 -6.29
N LEU A 148 0.10 -12.68 -6.39
CA LEU A 148 0.48 -11.47 -7.14
C LEU A 148 0.27 -11.63 -8.65
N GLN A 149 0.53 -12.82 -9.20
CA GLN A 149 0.23 -13.13 -10.60
C GLN A 149 -1.28 -13.09 -10.86
N GLU A 150 -2.08 -13.62 -9.95
CA GLU A 150 -3.54 -13.61 -10.07
C GLU A 150 -4.09 -12.18 -10.00
N ALA A 151 -3.60 -11.33 -9.10
CA ALA A 151 -3.95 -9.91 -9.04
C ALA A 151 -3.69 -9.20 -10.38
N ILE A 152 -2.49 -9.41 -10.95
CA ILE A 152 -2.10 -8.83 -12.25
C ILE A 152 -2.95 -9.41 -13.39
N ARG A 153 -3.29 -10.71 -13.36
CA ARG A 153 -4.12 -11.36 -14.37
C ARG A 153 -5.55 -10.83 -14.37
N LEU A 154 -6.14 -10.65 -13.18
CA LEU A 154 -7.50 -10.14 -12.99
C LEU A 154 -7.62 -8.68 -13.44
N SER A 155 -6.56 -7.88 -13.24
CA SER A 155 -6.55 -6.46 -13.61
C SER A 155 -5.18 -6.07 -14.22
N PRO A 156 -4.94 -6.35 -15.51
CA PRO A 156 -3.64 -6.08 -16.14
C PRO A 156 -3.28 -4.59 -16.24
N ARG A 157 -4.27 -3.71 -16.10
CA ARG A 157 -4.11 -2.25 -16.09
C ARG A 157 -4.49 -1.64 -14.74
N ASP A 158 -4.41 -2.44 -13.67
CA ASP A 158 -4.69 -1.96 -12.33
C ASP A 158 -3.79 -0.77 -11.98
N PRO A 159 -4.33 0.32 -11.41
CA PRO A 159 -3.50 1.40 -10.90
C PRO A 159 -2.51 0.96 -9.82
N GLN A 160 -2.75 -0.17 -9.14
CA GLN A 160 -1.86 -0.77 -8.14
C GLN A 160 -0.90 -1.82 -8.72
N ARG A 161 -0.90 -2.06 -10.04
CA ARG A 161 -0.04 -3.09 -10.66
C ARG A 161 1.44 -2.93 -10.29
N ALA A 162 1.96 -1.71 -10.28
CA ALA A 162 3.33 -1.42 -9.85
C ALA A 162 3.60 -1.86 -8.39
N MET A 163 2.61 -1.76 -7.50
CA MET A 163 2.72 -2.24 -6.13
C MET A 163 2.79 -3.76 -6.07
N PHE A 164 2.02 -4.46 -6.91
CA PHE A 164 2.07 -5.93 -6.96
C PHE A 164 3.45 -6.41 -7.43
N ILE A 165 4.01 -5.78 -8.45
CA ILE A 165 5.37 -6.07 -8.94
C ILE A 165 6.42 -5.75 -7.87
N ALA A 166 6.27 -4.65 -7.14
CA ALA A 166 7.16 -4.33 -6.03
C ALA A 166 7.13 -5.40 -4.93
N ASN A 167 5.96 -5.99 -4.64
CA ASN A 167 5.84 -7.08 -3.67
C ASN A 167 6.49 -8.39 -4.16
N ILE A 168 6.54 -8.65 -5.47
CA ILE A 168 7.35 -9.75 -6.03
C ILE A 168 8.83 -9.49 -5.74
N GLY A 169 9.29 -8.24 -5.94
CA GLY A 169 10.64 -7.82 -5.57
C GLY A 169 10.93 -7.96 -4.08
N GLN A 170 9.97 -7.60 -3.22
CA GLN A 170 10.09 -7.74 -1.77
C GLN A 170 10.19 -9.20 -1.34
N ALA A 171 9.38 -10.09 -1.93
CA ALA A 171 9.46 -11.53 -1.67
C ALA A 171 10.86 -12.08 -1.99
N LYS A 172 11.40 -11.70 -3.15
CA LYS A 172 12.77 -12.07 -3.56
C LYS A 172 13.83 -11.50 -2.61
N PHE A 173 13.67 -10.25 -2.17
CA PHE A 173 14.57 -9.64 -1.18
C PHE A 173 14.58 -10.44 0.12
N ASN A 174 13.42 -10.80 0.64
CA ASN A 174 13.29 -11.56 1.89
C ASN A 174 13.85 -12.99 1.73
N ALA A 175 13.72 -13.58 0.54
CA ALA A 175 14.37 -14.84 0.16
C ALA A 175 15.91 -14.73 -0.03
N GLY A 176 16.49 -13.52 0.01
CA GLY A 176 17.92 -13.27 -0.19
C GLY A 176 18.37 -13.17 -1.66
N ASP A 177 17.44 -13.24 -2.61
CA ASP A 177 17.67 -13.03 -4.04
C ASP A 177 17.64 -11.52 -4.35
N TYR A 178 18.73 -10.82 -4.04
CA TYR A 178 18.81 -9.36 -4.18
C TYR A 178 18.82 -8.91 -5.65
N GLU A 179 19.45 -9.67 -6.54
CA GLU A 179 19.48 -9.39 -7.98
C GLU A 179 18.09 -9.54 -8.58
N GLY A 180 17.36 -10.60 -8.22
CA GLY A 180 15.97 -10.78 -8.62
C GLY A 180 15.05 -9.72 -8.01
N ALA A 181 15.32 -9.28 -6.77
CA ALA A 181 14.60 -8.17 -6.15
C ALA A 181 14.79 -6.86 -6.93
N LEU A 182 16.04 -6.53 -7.32
CA LEU A 182 16.34 -5.37 -8.17
C LEU A 182 15.56 -5.40 -9.48
N CYS A 183 15.51 -6.55 -10.16
CA CYS A 183 14.82 -6.68 -11.43
C CYS A 183 13.36 -6.22 -11.34
N HIS A 184 12.62 -6.72 -10.35
CA HIS A 184 11.21 -6.41 -10.16
C HIS A 184 11.00 -5.01 -9.55
N CYS A 185 11.86 -4.58 -8.63
CA CYS A 185 11.76 -3.22 -8.07
C CYS A 185 12.02 -2.16 -9.15
N LEU A 186 12.95 -2.39 -10.07
CA LEU A 186 13.17 -1.51 -11.22
C LEU A 186 11.97 -1.48 -12.17
N GLU A 187 11.34 -2.63 -12.43
CA GLU A 187 10.11 -2.69 -13.22
C GLU A 187 8.99 -1.88 -12.55
N ALA A 188 8.75 -2.10 -11.25
CA ALA A 188 7.75 -1.35 -10.49
C ALA A 188 8.02 0.17 -10.50
N VAL A 189 9.27 0.60 -10.34
CA VAL A 189 9.65 2.02 -10.40
C VAL A 189 9.50 2.59 -11.81
N ARG A 190 9.75 1.82 -12.88
CA ARG A 190 9.49 2.25 -14.26
C ARG A 190 8.00 2.47 -14.51
N GLU A 191 7.15 1.61 -13.97
CA GLU A 191 5.70 1.74 -14.10
C GLU A 191 5.13 2.89 -13.28
N ASN A 192 5.59 3.04 -12.05
CA ASN A 192 5.20 4.14 -11.19
C ASN A 192 6.40 4.69 -10.40
N PRO A 193 7.07 5.73 -10.94
CA PRO A 193 8.22 6.36 -10.28
C PRO A 193 7.87 7.07 -8.97
N ARG A 194 6.58 7.23 -8.66
CA ARG A 194 6.08 7.91 -7.45
C ARG A 194 5.67 6.93 -6.36
N LEU A 195 5.83 5.63 -6.55
CA LEU A 195 5.48 4.61 -5.55
C LEU A 195 6.61 4.49 -4.50
N PRO A 196 6.43 5.00 -3.26
CA PRO A 196 7.53 5.05 -2.30
C PRO A 196 7.98 3.66 -1.83
N SER A 197 7.06 2.69 -1.74
CA SER A 197 7.41 1.32 -1.35
C SER A 197 8.36 0.65 -2.35
N ALA A 198 8.14 0.82 -3.65
CA ALA A 198 9.00 0.27 -4.69
C ALA A 198 10.39 0.91 -4.68
N VAL A 199 10.47 2.24 -4.55
CA VAL A 199 11.75 2.94 -4.45
C VAL A 199 12.49 2.53 -3.18
N ARG A 200 11.79 2.34 -2.05
CA ARG A 200 12.39 1.87 -0.80
C ARG A 200 12.96 0.46 -0.90
N ALA A 201 12.23 -0.48 -1.50
CA ALA A 201 12.72 -1.84 -1.75
C ALA A 201 13.92 -1.84 -2.72
N LEU A 202 13.87 -0.98 -3.75
CA LEU A 202 14.99 -0.78 -4.69
C LEU A 202 16.25 -0.27 -3.97
N THR A 203 16.11 0.74 -3.09
CA THR A 203 17.19 1.28 -2.28
C THR A 203 17.82 0.21 -1.39
N ALA A 204 17.00 -0.58 -0.70
CA ALA A 204 17.48 -1.66 0.16
C ALA A 204 18.24 -2.73 -0.65
N ALA A 205 17.71 -3.14 -1.81
CA ALA A 205 18.33 -4.13 -2.69
C ALA A 205 19.69 -3.66 -3.24
N TYR A 206 19.81 -2.41 -3.69
CA TYR A 206 21.10 -1.86 -4.12
C TYR A 206 22.11 -1.83 -2.98
N GLY A 207 21.70 -1.43 -1.77
CA GLY A 207 22.56 -1.44 -0.60
C GLY A 207 23.06 -2.83 -0.23
N MET A 208 22.21 -3.86 -0.34
CA MET A 208 22.60 -5.24 -0.05
C MET A 208 23.57 -5.81 -1.09
N ILE A 209 23.43 -5.46 -2.37
CA ILE A 209 24.37 -5.83 -3.43
C ILE A 209 25.70 -5.07 -3.32
N GLY A 210 25.70 -3.92 -2.64
CA GLY A 210 26.88 -3.08 -2.44
C GLY A 210 27.07 -2.03 -3.54
N ASP A 211 26.08 -1.80 -4.40
CA ASP A 211 26.06 -0.68 -5.35
C ASP A 211 25.61 0.60 -4.62
N THR A 212 26.52 1.14 -3.80
CA THR A 212 26.23 2.27 -2.89
C THR A 212 25.89 3.56 -3.63
N GLU A 213 26.41 3.75 -4.85
CA GLU A 213 26.10 4.89 -5.70
C GLU A 213 24.62 4.88 -6.10
N LYS A 214 24.15 3.78 -6.71
CA LYS A 214 22.73 3.65 -7.07
C LYS A 214 21.81 3.58 -5.86
N ALA A 215 22.28 3.01 -4.75
CA ALA A 215 21.54 3.02 -3.50
C ALA A 215 21.30 4.46 -3.02
N ALA A 216 22.32 5.32 -3.03
CA ALA A 216 22.21 6.73 -2.65
C ALA A 216 21.32 7.54 -3.61
N GLU A 217 21.36 7.26 -4.91
CA GLU A 217 20.45 7.86 -5.89
C GLU A 217 18.98 7.48 -5.62
N ALA A 218 18.71 6.19 -5.43
CA ALA A 218 17.37 5.69 -5.11
C ALA A 218 16.87 6.25 -3.77
N TYR A 219 17.73 6.33 -2.76
CA TYR A 219 17.42 7.00 -1.49
C TYR A 219 17.10 8.49 -1.70
N SER A 220 17.87 9.20 -2.52
CA SER A 220 17.61 10.61 -2.83
C SER A 220 16.24 10.82 -3.49
N GLN A 221 15.81 9.89 -4.35
CA GLN A 221 14.46 9.89 -4.89
C GLN A 221 13.42 9.63 -3.80
N LEU A 222 13.64 8.62 -2.96
CA LEU A 222 12.73 8.27 -1.87
C LEU A 222 12.52 9.43 -0.88
N ALA A 223 13.59 10.13 -0.50
CA ALA A 223 13.53 11.29 0.39
C ALA A 223 12.74 12.48 -0.19
N ARG A 224 12.64 12.59 -1.52
CA ARG A 224 11.76 13.59 -2.17
C ARG A 224 10.29 13.16 -2.13
N LEU A 225 10.01 11.86 -2.20
CA LEU A 225 8.65 11.32 -2.15
C LEU A 225 8.09 11.29 -0.72
N VAL A 226 8.95 11.00 0.26
CA VAL A 226 8.62 10.93 1.69
C VAL A 226 9.64 11.76 2.47
N PRO A 227 9.38 13.08 2.63
CA PRO A 227 10.23 13.94 3.43
C PRO A 227 10.34 13.44 4.87
N GLY A 228 11.56 13.36 5.40
CA GLY A 228 11.81 12.89 6.77
C GLY A 228 11.83 11.37 6.94
N ILE A 229 11.86 10.59 5.85
CA ILE A 229 12.08 9.15 5.93
C ILE A 229 13.44 8.83 6.57
N SER A 230 13.43 7.85 7.48
CA SER A 230 14.59 7.37 8.24
C SER A 230 14.44 5.86 8.48
N LEU A 231 15.47 5.24 9.08
CA LEU A 231 15.42 3.83 9.44
C LEU A 231 14.34 3.58 10.50
N SER A 232 14.22 4.45 11.50
CA SER A 232 13.20 4.41 12.55
C SER A 232 11.78 4.53 11.99
N THR A 233 11.54 5.49 11.09
CA THR A 233 10.20 5.64 10.48
C THR A 233 9.87 4.48 9.55
N THR A 234 10.86 3.94 8.83
CA THR A 234 10.69 2.73 8.02
C THR A 234 10.37 1.51 8.88
N ARG A 235 11.07 1.35 10.01
CA ARG A 235 10.84 0.26 10.97
C ARG A 235 9.40 0.25 11.50
N GLY A 236 8.86 1.41 11.82
CA GLY A 236 7.49 1.56 12.30
C GLY A 236 6.42 1.36 11.21
N ALA A 237 6.72 1.73 9.97
CA ALA A 237 5.74 1.70 8.88
C ALA A 237 5.64 0.35 8.16
N VAL A 238 6.71 -0.44 8.11
CA VAL A 238 6.74 -1.74 7.42
C VAL A 238 6.36 -2.86 8.38
N GLY A 239 5.38 -3.66 7.99
CA GLY A 239 4.91 -4.82 8.75
C GLY A 239 5.83 -6.04 8.62
N PHE A 240 7.10 -5.96 9.04
CA PHE A 240 7.96 -7.15 9.02
C PHE A 240 7.43 -8.24 9.97
N ALA A 241 7.42 -9.49 9.51
CA ALA A 241 7.10 -10.65 10.35
C ALA A 241 8.33 -11.20 11.07
N TYR A 242 9.52 -11.07 10.46
CA TYR A 242 10.77 -11.61 11.00
C TYR A 242 11.78 -10.50 11.24
N GLU A 243 12.43 -10.55 12.41
CA GLU A 243 13.43 -9.56 12.82
C GLU A 243 14.67 -9.59 11.90
N ASP A 244 15.08 -10.77 11.43
CA ASP A 244 16.21 -10.91 10.52
C ASP A 244 15.95 -10.24 9.15
N ASP A 245 14.72 -10.32 8.65
CA ASP A 245 14.32 -9.63 7.41
C ASP A 245 14.34 -8.11 7.61
N GLU A 246 13.78 -7.65 8.73
CA GLU A 246 13.78 -6.25 9.11
C GLU A 246 15.21 -5.70 9.20
N ASN A 247 16.10 -6.42 9.89
CA ASN A 247 17.49 -6.02 10.05
C ASN A 247 18.24 -5.99 8.71
N ARG A 248 18.05 -7.00 7.86
CA ARG A 248 18.65 -7.03 6.50
C ARG A 248 18.13 -5.89 5.63
N PHE A 249 16.83 -5.61 5.68
CA PHE A 249 16.24 -4.53 4.92
C PHE A 249 16.76 -3.15 5.37
N LEU A 250 16.76 -2.90 6.68
CA LEU A 250 17.28 -1.66 7.25
C LEU A 250 18.79 -1.50 7.02
N GLU A 251 19.56 -2.59 7.02
CA GLU A 251 20.97 -2.55 6.66
C GLU A 251 21.19 -2.13 5.21
N GLY A 252 20.40 -2.65 4.27
CA GLY A 252 20.41 -2.19 2.89
C GLY A 252 20.14 -0.69 2.77
N LEU A 253 19.16 -0.18 3.52
CA LEU A 253 18.87 1.27 3.57
C LEU A 253 19.98 2.08 4.24
N ARG A 254 20.62 1.56 5.30
CA ARG A 254 21.75 2.21 5.97
C ARG A 254 22.93 2.37 5.01
N ARG A 255 23.22 1.35 4.20
CA ARG A 255 24.26 1.40 3.16
C ARG A 255 23.97 2.42 2.06
N ALA A 256 22.71 2.78 1.86
CA ALA A 256 22.29 3.85 0.97
C ALA A 256 22.46 5.27 1.56
N GLY A 257 22.89 5.36 2.83
CA GLY A 257 23.04 6.64 3.54
C GLY A 257 21.75 7.15 4.19
N MET A 258 20.75 6.28 4.40
CA MET A 258 19.54 6.65 5.15
C MET A 258 19.88 6.90 6.63
N PRO A 259 19.44 8.02 7.23
CA PRO A 259 19.67 8.32 8.64
C PRO A 259 18.83 7.41 9.54
N GLU A 260 19.25 7.30 10.81
CA GLU A 260 18.53 6.55 11.85
C GLU A 260 17.11 7.10 12.10
#